data_AF-A0A8J2FNQ5-F1
#
_entry.id   AF-A0A8J2FNQ5-F1
#
_cell.length_a   1.000
_cell.length_b   1.000
_cell.length_c   1.000
_cell.angle_alpha   90.00
_cell.angle_beta   90.00
_cell.angle_gamma   90.00
#
_symmetry.space_group_name_H-M   'P 1'
#
loop_
_entity.id
_entity.type
_entity.pdbx_description
1 polymer ?
#
loop_
_entity_poly.entity_id
_entity_poly.type
_entity_poly.pdbx_seq_one_letter_code
_entity_poly.pdbx_strand_id
1 'polypeptide(L)'
;MAGSSGVNFPSDPKNPTGPRPTTDLNKGAFVAAVAKQDAKLAEEITKVKNWRFGYSSHVLKQTELACKSYDTALNIANDGLDYLHTTMVFERDGKELPVREAMAKYFSTKSDKLFTAIVKGEKKQTSPIGLEVPYGGKVLRGN
;
A
#
# COMPACT_ATOMS: atom_id res chain seq x y z
N MET A 1 -26.16 -1.39 -1.90
CA MET A 1 -24.84 -0.84 -1.57
C MET A 1 -23.84 -1.95 -1.80
N ALA A 2 -23.11 -1.96 -2.92
CA ALA A 2 -22.07 -2.97 -3.12
C ALA A 2 -20.99 -2.72 -2.07
N GLY A 3 -20.85 -3.63 -1.10
CA GLY A 3 -19.78 -3.55 -0.11
C GLY A 3 -18.45 -3.49 -0.85
N SER A 4 -17.65 -2.46 -0.61
CA SER A 4 -16.34 -2.31 -1.24
C SER A 4 -15.47 -3.49 -0.85
N SER A 5 -15.24 -4.43 -1.78
CA SER A 5 -14.33 -5.53 -1.56
C SER A 5 -12.90 -5.05 -1.81
N GLY A 6 -11.99 -5.24 -0.86
CA GLY A 6 -10.63 -4.74 -1.02
C GLY A 6 -9.78 -4.80 0.23
N VAL A 7 -8.51 -4.45 0.04
CA VAL A 7 -7.55 -4.30 1.13
C VAL A 7 -7.72 -2.92 1.78
N ASN A 8 -7.84 -2.90 3.09
CA ASN A 8 -8.07 -1.72 3.92
C ASN A 8 -7.05 -1.64 5.06
N PHE A 9 -6.88 -0.43 5.60
CA PHE A 9 -6.17 -0.20 6.86
C PHE A 9 -6.97 -0.80 8.04
N PRO A 10 -6.34 -1.16 9.16
CA PRO A 10 -7.08 -1.60 10.34
C PRO A 10 -7.99 -0.46 10.86
N SER A 11 -9.16 -0.82 11.39
CA SER A 11 -10.02 0.12 12.11
C SER A 11 -9.39 0.54 13.42
N ASP A 12 -9.64 1.77 13.86
CA ASP A 12 -9.28 2.17 15.23
C ASP A 12 -10.17 1.39 16.23
N PRO A 13 -9.60 0.61 17.18
CA PRO A 13 -10.39 -0.07 18.20
C PRO A 13 -11.27 0.87 19.03
N LYS A 14 -10.88 2.14 19.16
CA LYS A 14 -11.64 3.18 19.88
C LYS A 14 -12.74 3.81 19.03
N ASN A 15 -12.66 3.69 17.70
CA ASN A 15 -13.67 4.19 16.78
C ASN A 15 -13.84 3.25 15.57
N PRO A 16 -14.49 2.08 15.76
CA PRO A 16 -14.59 1.05 14.72
C PRO A 16 -15.34 1.48 13.47
N THR A 17 -16.27 2.45 13.61
CA THR A 17 -17.08 3.01 12.51
C THR A 17 -16.46 4.26 11.90
N GLY A 18 -15.31 4.72 12.43
CA GLY A 18 -14.66 5.95 12.01
C GLY A 18 -13.69 5.78 10.84
N PRO A 19 -12.98 6.86 10.47
CA PRO A 19 -11.89 6.78 9.50
C PRO A 19 -10.81 5.79 9.98
N ARG A 20 -10.25 5.03 9.05
CA ARG A 20 -9.17 4.08 9.35
C ARG A 20 -7.83 4.81 9.39
N PRO A 21 -7.17 4.93 10.56
CA PRO A 21 -5.92 5.65 10.68
C PRO A 21 -4.79 4.90 9.97
N THR A 22 -3.93 5.64 9.29
CA THR A 22 -2.82 5.06 8.51
C THR A 22 -1.46 5.30 9.15
N THR A 23 -1.34 6.28 10.05
CA THR A 23 -0.07 6.75 10.58
C THR A 23 0.67 5.67 11.38
N ASP A 24 0.01 5.04 12.34
CA ASP A 24 0.62 4.01 13.18
C ASP A 24 0.93 2.74 12.40
N LEU A 25 0.05 2.35 11.47
CA LEU A 25 0.33 1.24 10.55
C LEU A 25 1.61 1.52 9.75
N ASN A 26 1.66 2.68 9.08
CA ASN A 26 2.80 3.02 8.23
C ASN A 26 4.09 3.06 9.04
N LYS A 27 4.10 3.75 10.18
CA LYS A 27 5.28 3.82 11.06
C LYS A 27 5.69 2.42 11.55
N GLY A 28 4.72 1.59 11.95
CA GLY A 28 4.96 0.21 12.37
C GLY A 28 5.59 -0.65 11.28
N ALA A 29 5.21 -0.44 10.01
CA ALA A 29 5.82 -1.16 8.88
C ALA A 29 7.32 -0.84 8.75
N PHE A 30 7.71 0.43 8.92
CA PHE A 30 9.12 0.85 8.92
C PHE A 30 9.89 0.29 10.11
N VAL A 31 9.29 0.27 11.31
CA VAL A 31 9.88 -0.35 12.50
C VAL A 31 10.11 -1.85 12.27
N ALA A 32 9.08 -2.57 11.82
CA ALA A 32 9.15 -4.01 11.58
C ALA A 32 10.21 -4.37 10.53
N ALA A 33 10.28 -3.59 9.45
CA ALA A 33 11.22 -3.80 8.35
C ALA A 33 12.68 -3.74 8.80
N VAL A 34 13.03 -2.88 9.77
CA VAL A 34 14.44 -2.71 10.19
C VAL A 34 14.78 -3.41 11.51
N ALA A 35 13.80 -3.79 12.33
CA ALA A 35 14.02 -4.28 13.69
C ALA A 35 15.02 -5.44 13.82
N LYS A 36 15.00 -6.40 12.88
CA LYS A 36 15.92 -7.55 12.90
C LYS A 36 17.32 -7.21 12.40
N GLN A 37 17.46 -6.16 11.59
CA GLN A 37 18.73 -5.77 10.95
C GLN A 37 19.44 -4.64 11.70
N ASP A 38 18.66 -3.73 12.31
CA ASP A 38 19.13 -2.60 13.11
C ASP A 38 18.08 -2.23 14.16
N ALA A 39 18.20 -2.82 15.35
CA ALA A 39 17.29 -2.57 16.47
C ALA A 39 17.32 -1.11 16.95
N LYS A 40 18.45 -0.41 16.80
CA LYS A 40 18.58 0.99 17.21
C LYS A 40 17.78 1.89 16.27
N LEU A 41 17.88 1.66 14.95
CA LEU A 41 17.07 2.39 13.97
C LEU A 41 15.56 2.15 14.20
N ALA A 42 15.15 0.93 14.54
CA ALA A 42 13.77 0.63 14.89
C ALA A 42 13.27 1.41 16.12
N GLU A 43 14.11 1.54 17.15
CA GLU A 43 13.80 2.35 18.34
C GLU A 43 13.70 3.85 18.00
N GLU A 44 14.61 4.37 17.18
CA GLU A 44 14.59 5.75 16.70
C GLU A 44 13.27 6.07 15.97
N ILE A 45 12.86 5.20 15.04
CA ILE A 45 11.61 5.34 14.29
C ILE A 45 10.41 5.31 15.25
N THR A 46 10.40 4.38 16.21
CA THR A 46 9.34 4.26 17.22
C THR A 46 9.15 5.55 18.03
N LYS A 47 10.21 6.29 18.31
CA LYS A 47 10.16 7.54 19.09
C LYS A 47 9.70 8.77 18.30
N VAL A 48 9.58 8.68 16.97
CA VAL A 48 9.11 9.80 16.14
C VAL A 48 7.65 10.12 16.47
N LYS A 49 7.39 11.31 17.02
CA LYS A 49 6.04 11.76 17.38
C LYS A 49 5.21 12.16 16.16
N ASN A 50 5.77 13.00 15.29
CA ASN A 50 5.07 13.47 14.09
C ASN A 50 5.61 12.75 12.85
N TRP A 51 5.17 11.50 12.68
CA TRP A 51 5.67 10.62 11.63
C TRP A 51 5.59 11.25 10.24
N ARG A 52 4.49 11.94 9.91
CA ARG A 52 4.26 12.59 8.61
C ARG A 52 5.38 13.56 8.20
N PHE A 53 6.04 14.21 9.14
CA PHE A 53 7.12 15.15 8.84
C PHE A 53 8.50 14.63 9.24
N GLY A 54 8.56 13.58 10.07
CA GLY A 54 9.81 13.01 10.57
C GLY A 54 10.32 11.80 9.78
N TYR A 55 9.53 11.21 8.87
CA TYR A 55 9.89 9.93 8.26
C TYR A 55 11.07 9.97 7.28
N SER A 56 11.31 11.11 6.61
CA SER A 56 12.21 11.19 5.45
C SER A 56 13.66 10.78 5.77
N SER A 57 14.19 11.20 6.92
CA SER A 57 15.54 10.82 7.35
C SER A 57 15.65 9.33 7.67
N HIS A 58 14.59 8.72 8.21
CA HIS A 58 14.57 7.29 8.52
C HIS A 58 14.43 6.42 7.26
N VAL A 59 13.70 6.89 6.24
CA VAL A 59 13.66 6.22 4.93
C VAL A 59 15.06 6.18 4.30
N LEU A 60 15.80 7.28 4.39
CA LEU A 60 17.18 7.33 3.91
C LEU A 60 18.08 6.34 4.67
N LYS A 61 18.03 6.33 6.01
CA LYS A 61 18.78 5.36 6.83
C LYS A 61 18.41 3.90 6.53
N GLN A 62 17.13 3.59 6.34
CA GLN A 62 16.69 2.25 5.93
C GLN A 62 17.25 1.87 4.55
N THR A 63 17.28 2.82 3.61
CA THR A 63 17.83 2.60 2.28
C THR A 63 19.33 2.35 2.35
N GLU A 64 20.07 3.11 3.14
CA GLU A 64 21.50 2.87 3.41
C GLU A 64 21.73 1.49 4.04
N LEU A 65 20.87 1.09 4.98
CA LEU A 65 20.93 -0.23 5.59
C LEU A 65 20.70 -1.34 4.56
N ALA A 66 19.71 -1.20 3.68
CA ALA A 66 19.45 -2.13 2.59
C ALA A 66 20.62 -2.24 1.62
N CYS A 67 21.36 -1.14 1.37
CA CYS A 67 22.53 -1.14 0.49
C CYS A 67 23.73 -1.92 1.05
N LYS A 68 23.74 -2.34 2.32
CA LYS A 68 24.88 -3.08 2.89
C LYS A 68 25.04 -4.47 2.27
N SER A 69 23.95 -5.14 1.91
CA SER A 69 23.99 -6.44 1.25
C SER A 69 22.65 -6.79 0.60
N TYR A 70 22.69 -7.71 -0.37
CA TYR A 70 21.48 -8.27 -0.98
C TYR A 70 20.54 -8.89 0.06
N ASP A 71 21.07 -9.70 0.98
CA ASP A 71 20.29 -10.38 2.01
C ASP A 71 19.63 -9.37 2.96
N THR A 72 20.34 -8.30 3.34
CA THR A 72 19.78 -7.23 4.17
C THR A 72 18.61 -6.54 3.47
N ALA A 73 18.74 -6.20 2.19
CA ALA A 73 17.66 -5.59 1.42
C ALA A 73 16.43 -6.50 1.35
N LEU A 74 16.64 -7.79 1.05
CA LEU A 74 15.56 -8.77 0.95
C LEU A 74 14.86 -8.99 2.29
N ASN A 75 15.63 -9.09 3.39
CA ASN A 75 15.08 -9.23 4.73
C ASN A 75 14.25 -8.00 5.13
N ILE A 76 14.72 -6.78 4.86
CA ILE A 76 13.97 -5.55 5.14
C ILE A 76 12.62 -5.54 4.41
N ALA A 77 12.63 -5.89 3.13
CA ALA A 77 11.42 -5.94 2.32
C ALA A 77 10.45 -7.01 2.85
N ASN A 78 10.94 -8.22 3.12
CA ASN A 78 10.13 -9.32 3.62
C ASN A 78 9.55 -9.04 5.00
N ASP A 79 10.35 -8.52 5.94
CA ASP A 79 9.90 -8.22 7.31
C ASP A 79 8.83 -7.11 7.31
N GLY A 80 9.00 -6.08 6.46
CA GLY A 80 7.99 -5.03 6.28
C GLY A 80 6.69 -5.55 5.65
N LEU A 81 6.80 -6.39 4.62
CA LEU A 81 5.64 -7.04 3.98
C LEU A 81 4.93 -7.99 4.94
N ASP A 82 5.67 -8.73 5.76
CA ASP A 82 5.13 -9.65 6.73
C ASP A 82 4.22 -8.92 7.72
N TYR A 83 4.71 -7.78 8.24
CA TYR A 83 3.93 -6.90 9.10
C TYR A 83 2.66 -6.37 8.43
N LEU A 84 2.74 -5.97 7.15
CA LEU A 84 1.57 -5.49 6.41
C LEU A 84 0.56 -6.62 6.19
N HIS A 85 1.03 -7.83 5.85
CA HIS A 85 0.17 -9.01 5.66
C HIS A 85 -0.55 -9.42 6.94
N THR A 86 0.05 -9.22 8.12
CA THR A 86 -0.59 -9.52 9.40
C THR A 86 -1.53 -8.44 9.89
N THR A 87 -1.25 -7.17 9.56
CA THR A 87 -1.90 -6.03 10.22
C THR A 87 -2.96 -5.36 9.35
N MET A 88 -2.77 -5.36 8.02
CA MET A 88 -3.82 -4.90 7.10
C MET A 88 -4.95 -5.92 7.03
N VAL A 89 -6.14 -5.45 6.70
CA VAL A 89 -7.35 -6.26 6.61
C VAL A 89 -7.88 -6.28 5.19
N PHE A 90 -8.52 -7.36 4.82
CA PHE A 90 -9.24 -7.51 3.56
C PHE A 90 -10.72 -7.66 3.88
N GLU A 91 -11.53 -6.79 3.31
CA GLU A 91 -12.98 -6.82 3.43
C GLU A 91 -13.59 -7.50 2.21
N ARG A 92 -14.47 -8.48 2.42
CA ARG A 92 -15.31 -9.08 1.38
C ARG A 92 -16.61 -9.56 2.00
N ASP A 93 -17.73 -9.24 1.36
CA ASP A 93 -19.08 -9.62 1.81
C ASP A 93 -19.38 -9.22 3.27
N GLY A 94 -18.89 -8.05 3.70
CA GLY A 94 -19.08 -7.52 5.06
C GLY A 94 -18.28 -8.26 6.14
N LYS A 95 -17.28 -9.07 5.77
CA LYS A 95 -16.35 -9.73 6.69
C LYS A 95 -14.94 -9.21 6.46
N GLU A 96 -14.27 -8.89 7.56
CA GLU A 96 -12.85 -8.53 7.57
C GLU A 96 -11.99 -9.69 8.05
N LEU A 97 -10.88 -9.91 7.36
CA LEU A 97 -9.84 -10.88 7.73
C LEU A 97 -8.47 -10.23 7.55
N PRO A 98 -7.44 -10.58 8.33
CA PRO A 98 -6.07 -10.18 8.01
C PRO A 98 -5.72 -10.56 6.56
N VAL A 99 -4.95 -9.71 5.88
CA VAL A 99 -4.58 -9.94 4.46
C VAL A 99 -3.96 -11.31 4.26
N ARG A 100 -3.08 -11.75 5.17
CA ARG A 100 -2.47 -13.09 5.13
C ARG A 100 -3.53 -14.20 5.06
N GLU A 101 -4.54 -14.12 5.91
CA GLU A 101 -5.61 -15.12 5.98
C GLU A 101 -6.51 -15.05 4.75
N ALA A 102 -6.83 -13.83 4.28
CA ALA A 102 -7.61 -13.63 3.08
C ALA A 102 -6.90 -14.21 1.84
N MET A 103 -5.58 -14.02 1.73
CA MET A 103 -4.76 -14.63 0.69
C MET A 103 -4.83 -16.16 0.73
N ALA A 104 -4.68 -16.77 1.90
CA ALA A 104 -4.77 -18.22 2.06
C ALA A 104 -6.20 -18.76 1.82
N LYS A 105 -7.23 -17.98 2.14
CA LYS A 105 -8.63 -18.42 2.05
C LYS A 105 -9.21 -18.28 0.65
N TYR A 106 -8.97 -17.14 0.00
CA TYR A 106 -9.62 -16.81 -1.27
C TYR A 106 -8.72 -17.09 -2.49
N PHE A 107 -7.40 -17.08 -2.31
CA PHE A 107 -6.45 -17.17 -3.42
C PHE A 107 -5.56 -18.43 -3.39
N SER A 108 -5.85 -19.40 -2.51
CA SER A 108 -5.08 -20.66 -2.42
C SER A 108 -5.48 -21.71 -3.46
N THR A 109 -6.67 -21.62 -4.04
CA THR A 109 -7.10 -22.48 -5.15
C THR A 109 -6.69 -21.88 -6.48
N LYS A 110 -6.00 -22.67 -7.32
CA LYS A 110 -5.50 -22.35 -8.68
C LYS A 110 -6.53 -21.76 -9.68
N SER A 111 -7.78 -21.56 -9.27
CA SER A 111 -8.89 -21.09 -10.10
C SER A 111 -8.88 -19.57 -10.32
N ASP A 112 -8.25 -18.79 -9.45
CA ASP A 112 -8.22 -17.32 -9.58
C ASP A 112 -6.97 -16.90 -10.37
N LYS A 113 -6.95 -17.28 -11.64
CA LYS A 113 -5.88 -16.89 -12.57
C LYS A 113 -5.96 -15.38 -12.78
N LEU A 114 -4.85 -14.67 -12.57
CA LEU A 114 -4.66 -13.33 -13.11
C LEU A 114 -4.95 -13.40 -14.62
N PHE A 115 -5.94 -12.62 -15.07
CA PHE A 115 -6.30 -12.54 -16.47
C PHE A 115 -5.90 -11.18 -17.01
N THR A 116 -5.38 -11.18 -18.23
CA THR A 116 -5.16 -9.95 -18.98
C THR A 116 -6.47 -9.60 -19.69
N ALA A 117 -7.05 -8.46 -19.36
CA ALA A 117 -8.17 -7.90 -20.10
C ALA A 117 -7.66 -6.82 -21.06
N ILE A 118 -8.16 -6.83 -22.30
CA ILE A 118 -7.91 -5.77 -23.27
C ILE A 118 -9.17 -4.90 -23.31
N VAL A 119 -9.05 -3.63 -22.93
CA VAL A 119 -10.13 -2.65 -23.06
C VAL A 119 -10.00 -1.98 -24.42
N LYS A 120 -10.91 -2.30 -25.34
CA LYS A 120 -11.00 -1.63 -26.65
C LYS A 120 -12.09 -0.57 -26.59
N GLY A 121 -11.74 0.69 -26.84
CA GLY A 121 -12.72 1.77 -26.95
C GLY A 121 -13.61 1.58 -28.19
N GLU A 122 -14.94 1.58 -28.00
CA GLU A 122 -15.92 1.45 -29.09
C GLU A 122 -16.35 2.80 -29.69
N LYS A 123 -15.95 3.91 -29.06
CA LYS A 123 -16.28 5.24 -29.59
C LYS A 123 -15.56 5.44 -30.91
N LYS A 124 -16.36 5.72 -31.95
CA LYS A 124 -15.86 6.23 -33.23
C LYS A 124 -14.99 7.45 -32.94
N GLN A 125 -13.76 7.43 -33.42
CA GLN A 125 -12.83 8.53 -33.25
C GLN A 125 -13.44 9.80 -33.86
N THR A 126 -13.96 10.68 -33.01
CA THR A 126 -14.67 11.91 -33.42
C THR A 126 -13.78 13.13 -33.50
N SER A 127 -12.53 13.04 -33.02
CA SER A 127 -11.57 14.15 -33.01
C SER A 127 -10.31 13.78 -33.82
N PRO A 128 -9.65 14.77 -34.45
CA PRO A 128 -8.32 14.54 -35.02
C PRO A 128 -7.38 13.96 -33.97
N ILE A 129 -6.42 13.14 -34.40
CA ILE A 129 -5.39 12.54 -33.53
C ILE A 129 -4.63 13.69 -32.87
N GLY A 130 -4.98 14.02 -31.63
CA GLY A 130 -4.43 15.14 -30.89
C GLY A 130 -4.86 15.04 -29.43
N LEU A 131 -3.93 15.35 -28.53
CA LEU A 131 -4.20 15.41 -27.10
C LEU A 131 -5.01 16.68 -26.82
N GLU A 132 -6.30 16.52 -26.52
CA GLU A 132 -7.19 17.62 -26.11
C GLU A 132 -7.49 17.53 -24.62
N VAL A 133 -7.28 18.62 -23.88
CA VAL A 133 -7.63 18.71 -22.46
C VAL A 133 -8.55 19.92 -22.24
N PRO A 134 -9.83 19.73 -21.86
CA PRO A 134 -10.68 20.83 -21.45
C PRO A 134 -10.20 21.39 -20.10
N TYR A 135 -9.81 22.65 -20.09
CA TYR A 135 -9.31 23.35 -18.90
C TYR A 135 -9.86 24.78 -18.88
N GLY A 136 -10.55 25.15 -17.80
CA GLY A 136 -11.05 26.51 -17.60
C GLY A 136 -11.97 27.03 -18.71
N GLY A 137 -12.85 26.19 -19.26
CA GLY A 137 -13.79 26.57 -20.33
C GLY A 137 -13.15 26.69 -21.73
N LYS A 138 -11.86 26.34 -21.87
CA LYS A 138 -11.16 26.26 -23.15
C LYS A 138 -10.64 24.85 -23.39
N VAL A 139 -10.43 24.48 -24.64
CA VAL A 139 -9.81 23.21 -25.01
C VAL A 139 -8.34 23.48 -25.34
N LEU A 140 -7.43 22.94 -24.53
CA LEU A 140 -5.99 22.95 -24.80
C LEU A 140 -5.67 21.81 -25.75
N ARG A 141 -4.81 22.05 -26.74
CA ARG A 141 -4.38 21.05 -27.72
C ARG A 141 -2.87 20.91 -27.69
N GLY A 142 -2.37 19.67 -27.57
CA GLY A 142 -0.95 19.35 -27.76
C GLY A 142 -0.63 19.18 -29.24
N ASN A 143 0.49 19.76 -29.69
CA ASN A 143 1.10 19.49 -30.99
C ASN A 143 1.87 18.17 -30.98
#